data_AF-A0A3N5MRD5-F1
#
_entry.id   AF-A0A3N5MRD5-F1
#
_cell.length_a   1.000
_cell.length_b   1.000
_cell.length_c   1.000
_cell.angle_alpha   90.00
_cell.angle_beta   90.00
_cell.angle_gamma   90.00
#
_symmetry.space_group_name_H-M   'P 1'
#
loop_
_entity.id
_entity.type
_entity.pdbx_description
1 polymer ?
#
loop_
_entity_poly.entity_id
_entity_poly.type
_entity_poly.pdbx_seq_one_letter_code
_entity_poly.pdbx_strand_id
1 'polypeptide(L)' 'MPITVVLHIQNEDPVMGEVNDLPAPGDSLVSIMNPRRMDGKDLHYLTENVINVLWPVHRLNFIEIIPTREEEELIGFVRE' A
#
# COMPACT_ATOMS: atom_id res chain seq x y z
N MET A 1 3.81 9.04 -10.16
CA MET A 1 2.52 9.15 -9.44
C MET A 1 2.60 8.23 -8.24
N PRO A 2 2.00 8.59 -7.09
CA PRO A 2 1.97 7.68 -5.95
C PRO A 2 1.27 6.37 -6.35
N ILE A 3 1.89 5.25 -5.99
CA ILE A 3 1.37 3.91 -6.25
C ILE A 3 0.43 3.57 -5.12
N THR A 4 -0.81 3.20 -5.44
CA THR A 4 -1.75 2.72 -4.43
C THR A 4 -1.39 1.29 -4.05
N VAL A 5 -1.30 1.02 -2.75
CA VAL A 5 -0.96 -0.31 -2.24
C VAL A 5 -1.91 -0.73 -1.11
N VAL A 6 -2.00 -2.04 -0.91
CA VAL A 6 -2.66 -2.64 0.26
C VAL A 6 -1.64 -3.50 1.00
N LEU A 7 -1.44 -3.21 2.28
CA LEU A 7 -0.59 -3.99 3.18
C LEU A 7 -1.44 -5.07 3.86
N HIS A 8 -1.06 -6.34 3.67
CA HIS A 8 -1.63 -7.46 4.41
C HIS A 8 -0.73 -7.80 5.59
N ILE A 9 -1.10 -7.32 6.78
CA ILE A 9 -0.30 -7.44 8.00
C ILE A 9 -0.69 -8.73 8.74
N GLN A 10 0.26 -9.39 9.39
CA GLN A 10 -0.01 -10.55 10.23
C GLN A 10 -0.99 -10.22 11.37
N ASN A 11 -2.09 -10.97 11.44
CA ASN A 11 -3.12 -10.87 12.49
C ASN A 11 -3.82 -9.51 12.58
N GLU A 12 -3.87 -8.75 11.49
CA GLU A 12 -4.50 -7.43 11.44
C GLU A 12 -5.29 -7.28 10.14
N ASP A 13 -6.28 -6.38 10.14
CA ASP A 13 -7.02 -6.03 8.92
C ASP A 13 -6.09 -5.36 7.88
N PRO A 14 -6.35 -5.51 6.57
CA PRO A 14 -5.55 -4.86 5.52
C PRO A 14 -5.58 -3.33 5.61
N VAL A 15 -4.43 -2.72 5.32
CA VAL A 15 -4.25 -1.26 5.31
C VAL A 15 -4.01 -0.78 3.89
N MET A 16 -4.87 0.10 3.39
CA MET A 16 -4.68 0.77 2.10
C MET A 16 -3.94 2.08 2.27
N GLY A 17 -3.07 2.42 1.33
CA GLY A 17 -2.43 3.73 1.27
C GLY A 17 -1.64 3.92 0.00
N GLU A 18 -0.70 4.85 0.03
CA GLU A 18 0.08 5.26 -1.13
C GLU A 18 1.58 5.20 -0.83
N VAL A 19 2.38 4.83 -1.83
CA VAL A 19 3.85 4.87 -1.76
C VAL A 19 4.40 5.65 -2.93
N ASN A 20 5.51 6.35 -2.73
CA ASN A 20 6.24 6.97 -3.84
C ASN A 20 7.08 5.92 -4.59
N ASP A 21 7.68 5.00 -3.82
CA ASP A 21 8.52 3.91 -4.32
C ASP A 21 8.24 2.63 -3.53
N LEU A 22 8.32 1.49 -4.20
CA LEU A 22 8.23 0.18 -3.54
C LEU A 22 9.51 -0.12 -2.74
N PRO A 23 9.41 -0.87 -1.62
CA PRO A 23 10.59 -1.21 -0.83
C PRO A 23 11.56 -2.05 -1.66
N ALA A 24 12.85 -1.72 -1.58
CA ALA A 24 13.91 -2.45 -2.25
C ALA A 24 14.33 -3.70 -1.44
N PRO A 25 14.99 -4.68 -2.09
CA PRO A 25 15.60 -5.79 -1.36
C PRO A 25 16.59 -5.26 -0.30
N GLY A 26 16.35 -5.60 0.97
CA GLY A 26 17.15 -5.17 2.11
C GLY A 26 16.50 -4.09 2.97
N ASP A 27 15.45 -3.43 2.48
CA ASP A 27 14.67 -2.50 3.29
C ASP A 27 13.94 -3.25 4.41
N SER A 28 14.01 -2.70 5.62
CA SER A 28 13.37 -3.28 6.81
C SER A 28 11.99 -2.66 7.10
N LEU A 29 11.70 -1.51 6.49
CA LEU A 29 10.48 -0.74 6.67
C LEU A 29 9.89 -0.38 5.31
N VAL A 30 8.57 -0.25 5.25
CA VAL A 30 7.84 0.38 4.13
C VAL A 30 7.11 1.61 4.65
N SER A 31 7.25 2.74 3.95
CA SER A 31 6.57 4.00 4.28
C SER A 31 5.28 4.12 3.50
N ILE A 32 4.15 4.20 4.20
CA ILE A 32 2.84 4.36 3.58
C ILE A 32 2.28 5.74 3.93
N MET A 33 1.83 6.44 2.90
CA MET A 33 1.13 7.72 2.98
C MET A 33 -0.38 7.48 3.05
N ASN A 34 -1.08 8.34 3.80
CA ASN A 34 -2.54 8.33 3.96
C ASN A 34 -3.13 6.93 4.28
N PRO A 35 -2.60 6.23 5.30
CA PRO A 35 -3.02 4.88 5.61
C PRO A 35 -4.45 4.86 6.16
N ARG A 36 -5.27 3.97 5.61
CA ARG A 36 -6.68 3.82 5.94
C ARG A 36 -7.12 2.38 5.78
N ARG A 37 -8.27 2.06 6.34
CA ARG A 37 -8.95 0.78 6.10
C ARG A 37 -9.46 0.73 4.65
N MET A 38 -9.76 -0.46 4.16
CA MET A 38 -10.33 -0.66 2.82
C MET A 38 -11.68 0.05 2.62
N ASP A 39 -12.44 0.29 3.69
CA ASP A 39 -13.70 1.06 3.65
C ASP A 39 -13.50 2.59 3.68
N GLY A 40 -12.25 3.05 3.68
CA GLY A 40 -11.88 4.46 3.69
C GLY A 40 -11.80 5.10 5.07
N LYS A 41 -12.13 4.37 6.15
CA LYS A 41 -12.05 4.90 7.51
C LYS A 41 -10.63 4.86 8.07
N ASP A 42 -10.42 5.65 9.11
CA ASP A 42 -9.16 5.67 9.85
C ASP A 42 -8.85 4.33 10.52
N LEU A 43 -7.56 4.09 10.73
CA LEU A 43 -7.08 2.96 11.51
C LEU A 43 -7.27 3.23 13.00
N HIS A 44 -7.96 2.33 13.69
CA HIS A 44 -8.36 2.49 15.09
C HIS A 44 -7.19 2.65 16.08
N TYR A 45 -5.99 2.23 15.68
CA TYR A 45 -4.77 2.28 16.49
C TYR A 45 -3.84 3.45 16.15
N LEU A 46 -4.16 4.25 15.13
CA LEU A 46 -3.39 5.44 14.79
C LEU A 46 -3.93 6.68 15.51
N THR A 47 -3.04 7.63 15.77
CA THR A 47 -3.43 8.96 16.23
C THR A 47 -4.13 9.74 15.12
N GLU A 48 -4.97 10.70 15.49
CA GLU A 48 -5.61 11.60 14.54
C GLU A 48 -4.60 12.34 13.67
N ASN A 49 -4.97 12.60 12.41
CA ASN A 49 -4.17 13.36 11.43
C ASN A 49 -2.78 12.79 11.09
N VAL A 50 -2.56 11.49 11.31
CA VAL A 50 -1.35 10.81 10.85
C VAL A 50 -1.37 10.68 9.33
N ILE A 51 -0.36 11.25 8.66
CA ILE A 51 -0.24 11.23 7.20
C ILE A 51 0.76 10.19 6.68
N ASN A 52 1.67 9.71 7.53
CA ASN A 52 2.74 8.80 7.17
C ASN A 52 3.01 7.81 8.30
N VAL A 53 3.15 6.53 7.95
CA VAL A 53 3.48 5.47 8.90
C VAL A 53 4.48 4.50 8.27
N LEU A 54 5.45 4.08 9.08
CA LEU A 54 6.44 3.08 8.71
C LEU A 54 6.02 1.72 9.27
N TRP A 55 5.81 0.73 8.40
CA TRP A 55 5.55 -0.64 8.80
C TRP A 55 6.77 -1.54 8.62
N PRO A 56 7.07 -2.42 9.58
CA PRO A 56 8.12 -3.41 9.41
C PRO A 56 7.75 -4.45 8.36
N VAL A 57 8.62 -4.61 7.35
CA VAL A 57 8.40 -5.55 6.23
C VAL A 57 8.24 -6.99 6.72
N HIS A 58 8.96 -7.39 7.78
CA HIS A 58 8.88 -8.73 8.34
C HIS A 58 7.54 -9.08 9.01
N ARG A 59 6.65 -8.10 9.23
CA ARG A 59 5.28 -8.32 9.75
C ARG A 59 4.25 -8.42 8.62
N LEU A 60 4.63 -8.12 7.39
CA LEU A 60 3.75 -8.17 6.23
C LEU A 60 3.73 -9.60 5.68
N ASN A 61 2.53 -10.09 5.34
CA ASN A 61 2.37 -11.31 4.57
C ASN A 61 2.73 -11.05 3.10
N PHE A 62 2.20 -9.94 2.55
CA PHE A 62 2.49 -9.44 1.20
C PHE A 62 1.99 -7.99 1.05
N ILE A 63 2.36 -7.36 -0.07
CA ILE A 63 1.92 -6.03 -0.49
C ILE A 63 1.19 -6.18 -1.83
N GLU A 64 -0.08 -5.78 -1.90
CA GLU A 64 -0.81 -5.68 -3.17
C GLU A 64 -0.51 -4.32 -3.82
N ILE A 65 -0.18 -4.33 -5.10
CA ILE A 65 0.00 -3.11 -5.91
C ILE A 65 -1.25 -2.93 -6.74
N ILE A 66 -1.95 -1.82 -6.54
CA ILE A 66 -3.18 -1.52 -7.27
C ILE A 66 -2.80 -0.72 -8.51
N PRO A 67 -3.02 -1.26 -9.73
CA PRO A 67 -2.70 -0.57 -10.96
C PRO A 67 -3.53 0.71 -11.08
N THR A 68 -2.91 1.75 -11.61
CA THR A 68 -3.66 2.94 -12.01
C THR A 68 -4.37 2.67 -13.33
N ARG A 69 -5.55 3.28 -13.57
CA ARG A 69 -6.34 3.07 -14.80
C ARG A 69 -5.54 3.32 -16.10
N GLU A 70 -4.56 4.22 -16.07
CA GLU A 70 -3.68 4.47 -17.22
C GLU A 70 -2.75 3.29 -17.55
N GLU A 71 -2.33 2.50 -16.55
CA GLU A 71 -1.51 1.30 -16.77
C GLU A 71 -2.32 0.12 -17.30
N GLU A 72 -3.61 0.01 -16.94
CA GLU A 72 -4.51 -1.03 -17.46
C GLU A 72 -4.74 -0.87 -18.97
N GLU A 73 -4.87 0.36 -19.47
CA GLU A 73 -5.08 0.63 -20.90
C GLU A 73 -3.89 0.18 -21.75
N LEU A 74 -2.65 0.31 -21.27
CA LEU A 74 -1.45 -0.11 -22.00
C LEU A 74 -1.33 -1.63 -22.19
N ILE A 75 -1.82 -2.43 -21.23
CA ILE A 75 -1.74 -3.90 -21.28
C ILE A 75 -2.82 -4.50 -22.20
N GLY A 76 -3.93 -3.79 -22.43
CA GLY A 76 -5.04 -4.25 -23.28
C GLY A 76 -4.74 -4.37 -24.77
N PHE A 77 -3.61 -3.82 -25.25
CA PHE A 77 -3.28 -3.74 -26.69
C PHE A 77 -2.41 -4.90 -27.23
N VAL A 78 -1.96 -5.84 -26.40
CA VAL A 78 -1.21 -7.02 -26.87
C VAL A 78 -2.07 -8.28 -26.73
N ARG A 79 -2.98 -8.46 -27.69
CA ARG A 79 -3.58 -9.77 -27.99
C ARG A 79 -3.49 -9.97 -29.51
N GLU A 80 -2.43 -10.66 -29.93
CA GLU A 80 -2.45 -11.47 -31.16
C GLU A 80 -2.72 -12.92 -30.78
#